data_AF-A0A951MSC7-F1
#
_entry.id   AF-A0A951MSC7-F1
#
_cell.length_a   1.000
_cell.length_b   1.000
_cell.length_c   1.000
_cell.angle_alpha   90.00
_cell.angle_beta   90.00
_cell.angle_gamma   90.00
#
_symmetry.space_group_name_H-M   'P 1'
#
loop_
_entity.id
_entity.type
_entity.pdbx_description
1 polymer ?
#
loop_
_entity_poly.entity_id
_entity_poly.type
_entity_poly.pdbx_seq_one_letter_code
_entity_poly.pdbx_strand_id
1 'polypeptide(L)' 'MEFSPALTLAWAAIIVFGVVVYVILDGFDLGIGILFPFARSHEDRDIMMNSIAPVWDGNETWLVLGG' A
#
# COMPACT_ATOMS: atom_id res chain seq x y z
N MET A 1 -23.45 -12.23 25.48
CA MET A 1 -22.52 -13.04 24.67
C MET A 1 -21.16 -12.37 24.82
N GLU A 2 -20.30 -12.87 25.70
CA GLU A 2 -18.92 -12.39 25.75
C GLU A 2 -18.15 -13.06 24.61
N PHE A 3 -17.54 -12.27 23.73
CA PHE A 3 -16.66 -12.80 22.70
C PHE A 3 -15.41 -13.36 23.37
N SER A 4 -14.90 -14.49 22.87
CA SER A 4 -13.65 -15.05 23.40
C SER A 4 -12.51 -14.07 23.12
N PRO A 5 -11.58 -13.84 24.08
CA PRO A 5 -10.42 -12.97 23.85
C PRO A 5 -9.59 -13.38 22.62
N ALA A 6 -9.56 -14.68 22.31
CA ALA A 6 -8.91 -15.21 21.12
C ALA A 6 -9.55 -14.71 19.81
N LEU A 7 -10.88 -14.60 19.75
CA LEU A 7 -11.58 -14.07 18.59
C LEU A 7 -11.28 -12.58 18.41
N THR A 8 -11.25 -11.81 19.50
CA THR A 8 -10.87 -10.39 19.46
C THR A 8 -9.43 -10.20 18.97
N LEU A 9 -8.48 -11.00 19.46
CA LEU A 9 -7.09 -10.96 19.03
C LEU A 9 -6.92 -11.36 17.56
N ALA A 10 -7.65 -12.39 17.10
CA ALA A 10 -7.61 -12.82 15.72
C ALA A 10 -8.07 -11.71 14.76
N TRP A 11 -9.18 -11.05 15.07
CA TRP A 11 -9.66 -9.91 14.26
C TRP A 11 -8.72 -8.71 14.31
N ALA A 12 -8.17 -8.38 15.49
CA ALA A 12 -7.18 -7.33 15.61
C ALA A 12 -5.93 -7.61 14.77
N ALA A 13 -5.46 -8.86 14.74
CA ALA A 13 -4.32 -9.27 13.93
C ALA A 13 -4.61 -9.14 12.42
N ILE A 14 -5.81 -9.54 11.97
CA ILE A 14 -6.23 -9.39 10.57
C ILE A 14 -6.26 -7.92 10.15
N ILE A 15 -6.81 -7.05 11.01
CA ILE A 15 -6.87 -5.60 10.75
C ILE A 15 -5.46 -5.01 10.67
N VAL A 16 -4.61 -5.30 11.66
CA VAL A 16 -3.22 -4.80 11.69
C VAL A 16 -2.44 -5.30 10.47
N PHE A 17 -2.60 -6.58 10.11
CA PHE A 17 -1.99 -7.14 8.91
C PHE A 17 -2.44 -6.39 7.65
N GLY A 18 -3.75 -6.15 7.50
CA GLY A 18 -4.29 -5.39 6.38
C GLY A 18 -3.73 -3.97 6.30
N VAL A 19 -3.68 -3.25 7.43
CA VAL A 19 -3.10 -1.90 7.50
C VAL A 19 -1.62 -1.89 7.14
N VAL A 20 -0.84 -2.86 7.63
CA VAL A 20 0.60 -2.95 7.31
C VAL A 20 0.81 -3.20 5.83
N VAL A 21 0.05 -4.12 5.23
CA VAL A 21 0.10 -4.40 3.79
C VAL A 21 -0.25 -3.15 3.00
N TYR A 22 -1.33 -2.46 3.34
CA TYR A 22 -1.72 -1.21 2.70
C TYR A 22 -0.63 -0.13 2.77
N VAL A 23 -0.07 0.11 3.96
CA VAL A 23 1.00 1.10 4.16
C VAL A 23 2.24 0.79 3.34
N ILE A 24 2.59 -0.50 3.18
CA ILE A 24 3.74 -0.90 2.36
C ILE A 24 3.46 -0.68 0.87
N LEU A 25 2.31 -1.17 0.41
CA LEU A 25 1.94 -1.14 -1.01
C LEU A 25 1.70 0.28 -1.50
N ASP A 26 0.82 1.02 -0.83
CA ASP A 26 0.46 2.40 -1.19
C ASP A 26 1.59 3.39 -0.83
N GLY A 27 2.32 3.12 0.27
CA GLY A 27 3.48 3.92 0.65
C GLY A 27 4.63 3.85 -0.35
N PHE A 28 4.77 2.74 -1.08
CA PHE A 28 5.72 2.64 -2.19
C PHE A 28 5.32 3.55 -3.36
N ASP A 29 4.07 3.50 -3.80
CA ASP A 29 3.56 4.32 -4.91
C ASP A 29 3.66 5.82 -4.59
N LEU A 30 3.21 6.23 -3.39
CA LEU A 30 3.31 7.60 -2.91
C LEU A 30 4.77 8.05 -2.74
N GLY A 31 5.64 7.14 -2.28
CA GLY A 31 7.08 7.39 -2.15
C GLY A 31 7.73 7.69 -3.50
N ILE A 32 7.40 6.91 -4.54
CA ILE A 32 7.83 7.16 -5.92
C ILE A 32 7.30 8.52 -6.41
N GLY A 33 6.03 8.84 -6.15
CA GLY A 33 5.42 10.13 -6.49
C GLY A 33 6.14 11.33 -5.84
N ILE A 34 6.51 11.22 -4.56
CA ILE A 34 7.27 12.25 -3.83
C ILE A 34 8.68 12.42 -4.43
N LEU A 35 9.33 11.32 -4.80
CA LEU A 35 10.69 11.34 -5.37
C LEU A 35 10.73 11.77 -6.85
N PHE A 36 9.62 11.64 -7.57
CA PHE A 36 9.54 11.87 -9.02
C PHE A 36 10.10 13.24 -9.50
N PRO A 37 9.82 14.38 -8.82
CA PRO A 37 10.38 15.68 -9.23
C PRO A 37 11.91 15.75 -9.10
N PHE A 38 12.50 14.90 -8.26
CA PHE A 38 13.95 14.86 -7.99
C PHE A 38 14.71 13.91 -8.93
N ALA A 39 14.01 13.21 -9.82
CA ALA A 39 14.63 12.36 -10.83
C ALA A 39 15.56 13.17 -11.75
N ARG A 40 16.76 12.65 -11.98
CA ARG A 40 17.86 13.37 -12.64
C ARG A 40 17.73 13.39 -14.15
N SER A 41 17.11 12.37 -14.74
CA SER A 41 16.92 12.24 -16.17
C SER A 41 15.49 11.81 -16.51
N HIS A 42 15.13 11.94 -17.80
CA HIS A 42 13.87 11.40 -18.32
C HIS A 42 13.83 9.86 -18.23
N GLU A 43 14.97 9.19 -18.43
CA GLU A 43 15.07 7.74 -18.32
C GLU A 43 14.81 7.27 -16.87
N ASP A 44 15.33 7.98 -15.87
CA ASP A 44 15.03 7.68 -14.46
C ASP A 44 13.54 7.80 -14.16
N ARG A 45 12.87 8.82 -14.74
CA ARG A 45 11.41 9.02 -14.59
C ARG A 45 10.62 7.88 -15.23
N ASP A 46 11.03 7.43 -16.40
CA ASP A 46 10.40 6.30 -17.08
C ASP A 46 10.59 5.01 -16.28
N ILE A 47 11.77 4.77 -15.70
CA ILE A 47 12.02 3.62 -14.81
C ILE A 47 11.14 3.70 -13.56
N MET A 48 11.05 4.87 -12.92
CA MET A 48 10.18 5.09 -11.77
C MET A 48 8.71 4.79 -12.10
N MET A 49 8.19 5.30 -13.22
CA MET A 49 6.82 5.05 -13.65
C MET A 49 6.57 3.59 -14.02
N ASN A 50 7.50 2.94 -14.73
CA ASN A 50 7.39 1.53 -15.10
C ASN A 50 7.44 0.59 -13.89
N SER A 51 8.02 1.03 -12.77
CA SER A 51 8.06 0.25 -11.52
C SER A 51 6.72 0.22 -10.77
N ILE A 52 5.88 1.26 -10.91
CA ILE A 52 4.57 1.37 -10.25
C ILE A 52 3.41 0.91 -11.15
N ALA A 53 3.51 1.12 -12.46
CA ALA A 53 2.42 0.87 -13.40
C ALA A 53 1.74 -0.52 -13.30
N PRO A 54 2.45 -1.65 -13.11
CA PRO A 54 1.80 -2.96 -13.02
C PRO A 54 1.12 -3.25 -11.67
N VAL A 55 1.39 -2.46 -10.62
CA VAL A 55 0.89 -2.71 -9.25
C VAL A 55 -0.08 -1.64 -8.76
N TRP A 56 -0.01 -0.43 -9.31
CA TRP A 56 -0.78 0.74 -8.88
C TRP A 56 -2.30 0.53 -8.92
N ASP A 57 -2.84 -0.05 -10.01
CA ASP A 57 -4.29 -0.34 -10.14
C ASP A 57 -4.78 -1.35 -9.07
N GLY A 58 -3.92 -2.29 -8.69
CA GLY A 58 -4.18 -3.22 -7.59
C GLY A 58 -4.19 -2.52 -6.22
N ASN A 59 -3.29 -1.55 -6.02
CA ASN A 59 -3.17 -0.79 -4.78
C ASN A 59 -4.39 0.13 -4.53
N GLU A 60 -4.94 0.75 -5.58
CA GLU A 60 -6.19 1.53 -5.45
C GLU A 60 -7.37 0.67 -4.98
N THR A 61 -7.39 -0.62 -5.34
CA THR A 61 -8.44 -1.56 -4.91
C THR A 61 -8.38 -1.85 -3.40
N TRP A 62 -7.18 -1.82 -2.79
CA TRP A 62 -7.01 -1.98 -1.34
C TRP A 62 -7.56 -0.78 -0.56
N LEU A 63 -7.45 0.42 -1.13
CA LEU A 63 -8.05 1.64 -0.58
C LEU A 63 -9.58 1.49 -0.49
N VAL A 64 -10.21 0.96 -1.55
CA VAL A 64 -11.66 0.69 -1.58
C VAL A 64 -12.09 -0.37 -0.57
N LEU A 65 -11.25 -1.38 -0.30
CA LEU A 65 -11.52 -2.41 0.72
C LEU A 65 -11.29 -1.89 2.15
N GLY A 66 -10.40 -0.91 2.33
CA GLY A 66 -10.12 -0.26 3.61
C GLY A 66 -11.24 0.66 4.09
N GLY A 67 -12.01 1.25 3.16
CA GLY A 67 -13.17 2.10 3.46
C GLY A 67 -13.36 3.23 2.45
#